data_AF-A0A8X6Q815-F1
#
_entry.id   AF-A0A8X6Q815-F1
#
_cell.length_a   1.000
_cell.length_b   1.000
_cell.length_c   1.000
_cell.angle_alpha   90.00
_cell.angle_beta   90.00
_cell.angle_gamma   90.00
#
_symmetry.space_group_name_H-M   'P 1'
#
loop_
_entity.id
_entity.type
_entity.pdbx_description
1 polymer ?
#
loop_
_entity_poly.entity_id
_entity_poly.type
_entity_poly.pdbx_seq_one_letter_code
_entity_poly.pdbx_strand_id
1 'polypeptide(L)'
;MNEAEIIADNKVKNAVNGEMVTMKSLWENQDCLDEHGVRLVGVGVEELGVKEFLDGQFFKGDLFIDVEKKCYNDLQYKRYGFLNLLPALFIKSSRDAISESRAAKLGGDLKGDYYQVGGTLVVKKGGEKVLLSHKMQELADHVDNKEVLKCLNIV
;
A
#
# COMPACT_ATOMS: atom_id res chain seq x y z
N MET A 1 -22.49 1.65 3.89
CA MET A 1 -21.52 1.84 2.80
C MET A 1 -20.28 1.04 3.15
N ASN A 2 -19.85 0.10 2.32
CA ASN A 2 -18.64 -0.69 2.56
C ASN A 2 -17.38 0.09 2.12
N GLU A 3 -16.18 -0.39 2.45
CA GLU A 3 -14.92 0.29 2.15
C GLU A 3 -14.68 0.50 0.65
N ALA A 4 -15.10 -0.44 -0.20
CA ALA A 4 -14.99 -0.28 -1.65
C ALA A 4 -15.91 0.83 -2.17
N GLU A 5 -17.14 0.93 -1.65
CA GLU A 5 -18.08 2.02 -1.97
C GLU A 5 -17.55 3.38 -1.50
N ILE A 6 -16.91 3.44 -0.32
CA ILE A 6 -16.35 4.68 0.25
C ILE A 6 -15.29 5.28 -0.69
N ILE A 7 -14.41 4.44 -1.25
CA ILE A 7 -13.30 4.91 -2.09
C ILE A 7 -13.56 4.82 -3.58
N ALA A 8 -14.75 4.36 -4.01
CA ALA A 8 -15.02 4.02 -5.41
C ALA A 8 -14.67 5.14 -6.39
N ASP A 9 -15.03 6.38 -6.06
CA ASP A 9 -14.83 7.55 -6.92
C ASP A 9 -13.46 8.22 -6.71
N ASN A 10 -12.65 7.71 -5.77
CA ASN A 10 -11.30 8.21 -5.55
C ASN A 10 -10.43 7.89 -6.76
N LYS A 11 -9.60 8.86 -7.15
CA LYS A 11 -8.71 8.72 -8.30
C LYS A 11 -7.34 8.25 -7.85
N VAL A 12 -6.78 7.31 -8.61
CA VAL A 12 -5.41 6.84 -8.45
C VAL A 12 -4.71 6.90 -9.79
N LYS A 13 -3.41 7.16 -9.76
CA LYS A 13 -2.54 7.26 -10.93
C LYS A 13 -1.89 5.92 -11.19
N ASN A 14 -2.02 5.36 -12.39
CA ASN A 14 -1.28 4.18 -12.80
C ASN A 14 0.23 4.47 -12.77
N ALA A 15 1.00 3.64 -12.07
CA ALA A 15 2.42 3.87 -11.85
C ALA A 15 3.28 3.70 -13.11
N VAL A 16 2.78 2.99 -14.13
CA VAL A 16 3.51 2.68 -15.37
C VAL A 16 3.28 3.74 -16.44
N ASN A 17 2.02 4.03 -16.76
CA ASN A 17 1.66 4.93 -17.87
C ASN A 17 1.21 6.34 -17.40
N GLY A 18 1.03 6.53 -16.09
CA GLY A 18 0.59 7.81 -15.51
C GLY A 18 -0.89 8.14 -15.68
N GLU A 19 -1.69 7.22 -16.21
CA GLU A 19 -3.13 7.40 -16.43
C GLU A 19 -3.89 7.52 -15.10
N MET A 20 -4.83 8.46 -15.03
CA MET A 20 -5.71 8.61 -13.87
C MET A 20 -6.96 7.76 -14.04
N VAL A 21 -7.20 6.85 -13.10
CA VAL A 21 -8.38 5.98 -13.07
C VAL A 21 -9.09 6.10 -11.72
N THR A 22 -10.35 5.67 -11.64
CA THR A 22 -11.06 5.56 -10.37
C THR A 22 -10.79 4.20 -9.71
N MET A 23 -10.83 4.13 -8.38
CA MET A 23 -10.76 2.84 -7.67
C MET A 23 -11.83 1.87 -8.15
N LYS A 24 -13.03 2.38 -8.47
CA LYS A 24 -14.14 1.59 -9.01
C LYS A 24 -13.74 0.77 -10.24
N SER A 25 -12.99 1.39 -11.15
CA SER A 25 -12.54 0.71 -12.37
C SER A 25 -11.64 -0.50 -12.11
N LEU A 26 -10.99 -0.58 -10.94
CA LEU A 26 -10.05 -1.64 -10.59
C LEU A 26 -10.74 -2.98 -10.26
N TRP A 27 -11.97 -2.93 -9.75
CA TRP A 27 -12.78 -4.11 -9.47
C TRP A 27 -13.93 -4.31 -10.48
N GLU A 28 -14.20 -3.34 -11.35
CA GLU A 28 -15.07 -3.51 -12.52
C GLU A 28 -14.31 -4.16 -13.69
N ASN A 29 -13.09 -3.70 -13.99
CA ASN A 29 -12.24 -4.23 -15.04
C ASN A 29 -11.24 -5.23 -14.45
N GLN A 30 -11.24 -6.46 -14.99
CA GLN A 30 -10.48 -7.59 -14.46
C GLN A 30 -9.54 -8.18 -15.51
N ASP A 31 -8.95 -7.34 -16.36
CA ASP A 31 -8.19 -7.81 -17.52
C ASP A 31 -6.86 -8.50 -17.14
N CYS A 32 -6.46 -8.44 -15.86
CA CYS A 32 -5.26 -9.06 -15.31
C CYS A 32 -5.61 -9.89 -14.05
N LEU A 33 -5.91 -11.17 -14.22
CA LEU A 33 -6.18 -12.12 -13.12
C LEU A 33 -5.16 -13.27 -13.13
N ASP A 34 -4.89 -13.83 -11.96
CA ASP A 34 -4.14 -15.07 -11.82
C ASP A 34 -4.99 -16.33 -12.13
N GLU A 35 -4.42 -17.51 -11.91
CA GLU A 35 -5.08 -18.81 -12.13
C GLU A 35 -6.36 -19.01 -11.28
N HIS A 36 -6.52 -18.23 -10.20
CA HIS A 36 -7.69 -18.27 -9.32
C HIS A 36 -8.70 -17.15 -9.63
N GLY A 37 -8.48 -16.37 -10.69
CA GLY A 37 -9.36 -15.26 -11.04
C GLY A 37 -9.22 -14.06 -10.09
N VAL A 38 -8.03 -13.87 -9.49
CA VAL A 38 -7.75 -12.79 -8.53
C VAL A 38 -6.83 -11.75 -9.16
N ARG A 39 -7.21 -10.47 -9.05
CA ARG A 39 -6.37 -9.33 -9.45
C ARG A 39 -5.60 -8.83 -8.24
N LEU A 40 -4.28 -8.77 -8.34
CA LEU A 40 -3.43 -8.16 -7.32
C LEU A 40 -3.16 -6.70 -7.67
N VAL A 41 -3.49 -5.79 -6.76
CA VAL A 41 -3.32 -4.34 -6.94
C VAL A 41 -2.57 -3.76 -5.74
N GLY A 42 -1.54 -2.98 -6.02
CA GLY A 42 -0.85 -2.13 -5.05
C GLY A 42 -1.25 -0.67 -5.25
N VAL A 43 -1.56 0.03 -4.17
CA VAL A 43 -1.74 1.49 -4.18
C VAL A 43 -0.68 2.09 -3.26
N GLY A 44 0.18 2.91 -3.83
CA GLY A 44 1.25 3.64 -3.14
C GLY A 44 0.83 5.03 -2.69
N VAL A 45 1.61 5.58 -1.76
CA VAL A 45 1.35 6.87 -1.09
C VAL A 45 1.87 8.07 -1.89
N GLU A 46 2.91 7.86 -2.71
CA GLU A 46 3.58 8.91 -3.48
C GLU A 46 4.36 8.34 -4.67
N GLU A 47 4.88 9.23 -5.53
CA GLU A 47 5.65 8.85 -6.72
C GLU A 47 7.14 8.60 -6.45
N LEU A 48 7.64 9.03 -5.29
CA LEU A 48 9.03 8.85 -4.93
C LEU A 48 9.36 7.35 -4.80
N GLY A 49 10.41 6.90 -5.47
CA GLY A 49 10.86 5.50 -5.43
C GLY A 49 10.07 4.56 -6.34
N VAL A 50 9.01 5.04 -7.01
CA VAL A 50 8.16 4.19 -7.87
C VAL A 50 8.95 3.64 -9.05
N LYS A 51 9.81 4.45 -9.68
CA LYS A 51 10.62 4.00 -10.81
C LYS A 51 11.55 2.86 -10.39
N GLU A 52 12.27 3.03 -9.30
CA GLU A 52 13.17 2.03 -8.74
C GLU A 52 12.41 0.76 -8.34
N PHE A 53 11.20 0.92 -7.80
CA PHE A 53 10.34 -0.19 -7.41
C PHE A 53 9.85 -1.01 -8.61
N LEU A 54 9.47 -0.33 -9.70
CA LEU A 54 9.08 -0.96 -10.96
C LEU A 54 10.27 -1.65 -11.64
N ASP A 55 11.41 -0.97 -11.75
CA ASP A 55 12.64 -1.51 -12.35
C ASP A 55 13.14 -2.75 -11.59
N GLY A 56 13.00 -2.74 -10.25
CA GLY A 56 13.33 -3.87 -9.38
C GLY A 56 12.34 -5.05 -9.45
N GLN A 57 11.18 -4.88 -10.09
CA GLN A 57 10.13 -5.90 -10.23
C GLN A 57 9.70 -6.52 -8.88
N PHE A 58 9.69 -5.74 -7.81
CA PHE A 58 9.37 -6.20 -6.45
C PHE A 58 7.92 -6.58 -6.25
N PHE A 59 7.04 -6.19 -7.17
CA PHE A 59 5.61 -6.47 -7.14
C PHE A 59 5.14 -7.05 -8.48
N LYS A 60 4.25 -8.04 -8.43
CA LYS A 60 3.76 -8.76 -9.62
C LYS A 60 2.39 -8.29 -10.10
N GLY A 61 1.68 -7.51 -9.29
CA GLY A 61 0.37 -6.96 -9.63
C GLY A 61 0.45 -5.58 -10.27
N ASP A 62 -0.73 -5.01 -10.51
CA ASP A 62 -0.84 -3.64 -11.01
C ASP A 62 -0.52 -2.64 -9.91
N LEU A 63 0.25 -1.60 -10.23
CA LEU A 63 0.66 -0.59 -9.27
C LEU A 63 0.05 0.77 -9.61
N PHE A 64 -0.54 1.40 -8.60
CA PHE A 64 -1.13 2.72 -8.68
C PHE A 64 -0.63 3.60 -7.52
N ILE A 65 -0.90 4.89 -7.60
CA ILE A 65 -0.49 5.89 -6.62
C ILE A 65 -1.69 6.76 -6.30
N ASP A 66 -2.06 6.82 -5.03
CA ASP A 66 -3.05 7.76 -4.52
C ASP A 66 -2.34 9.06 -4.13
N VAL A 67 -2.08 9.89 -5.14
CA VAL A 67 -1.28 11.13 -5.01
C VAL A 67 -1.88 12.08 -3.97
N GLU A 68 -3.21 12.12 -3.86
CA GLU A 68 -3.93 12.96 -2.89
C GLU A 68 -4.10 12.28 -1.51
N LYS A 69 -3.70 11.01 -1.39
CA LYS A 69 -3.89 10.16 -0.20
C LYS A 69 -5.36 10.06 0.21
N LYS A 70 -6.28 10.25 -0.74
CA LYS A 70 -7.71 10.33 -0.47
C LYS A 70 -8.28 8.98 -0.04
N CYS A 71 -7.84 7.88 -0.66
CA CYS A 71 -8.19 6.52 -0.23
C CYS A 71 -7.71 6.25 1.19
N TYR A 72 -6.45 6.59 1.51
CA TYR A 72 -5.91 6.42 2.86
C TYR A 72 -6.73 7.19 3.91
N ASN A 73 -7.09 8.44 3.60
CA ASN A 73 -7.89 9.29 4.48
C ASN A 73 -9.33 8.77 4.65
N ASP A 74 -10.00 8.44 3.55
CA ASP A 74 -11.40 7.98 3.55
C ASP A 74 -11.55 6.61 4.20
N LEU A 75 -10.55 5.73 4.06
CA LEU A 75 -10.46 4.46 4.78
C LEU A 75 -10.04 4.63 6.24
N GLN A 76 -9.73 5.86 6.67
CA GLN A 76 -9.28 6.20 8.01
C GLN A 76 -8.05 5.41 8.43
N TYR A 77 -7.12 5.20 7.49
CA TYR A 77 -5.82 4.62 7.81
C TYR A 77 -5.02 5.60 8.65
N LYS A 78 -4.35 5.07 9.67
CA LYS A 78 -3.64 5.88 10.63
C LYS A 78 -2.50 6.64 9.93
N ARG A 79 -2.23 7.83 10.42
CA ARG A 79 -1.06 8.61 10.04
C ARG A 79 -0.31 8.96 11.31
N TYR A 80 0.92 8.51 11.43
CA TYR A 80 1.75 8.85 12.57
C TYR A 80 2.13 10.34 12.52
N GLY A 81 1.95 11.06 13.62
CA GLY A 81 2.51 12.41 13.73
C GLY A 81 4.03 12.37 13.85
N PHE A 82 4.69 13.47 13.50
CA PHE A 82 6.14 13.67 13.66
C PHE A 82 6.64 13.26 15.05
N LEU A 83 5.88 13.60 16.11
CA LEU A 83 6.24 13.31 17.51
C LEU A 83 6.21 11.81 17.88
N ASN A 84 5.46 10.97 17.15
CA ASN A 84 5.35 9.53 17.43
C ASN A 84 6.40 8.70 16.67
N LEU A 85 6.97 9.22 15.59
CA LEU A 85 7.99 8.54 14.79
C LEU A 85 9.42 8.84 15.26
N LEU A 86 9.68 10.05 15.78
CA LEU A 86 10.99 10.42 16.31
C LEU A 86 11.48 9.44 17.40
N PRO A 87 10.70 9.09 18.44
CA PRO A 87 11.18 8.18 19.48
C PRO A 87 11.52 6.78 18.94
N ALA A 88 10.83 6.32 17.89
CA ALA A 88 11.09 5.04 17.24
C ALA A 88 12.39 5.05 16.41
N LEU A 89 12.72 6.17 15.77
CA LEU A 89 13.98 6.36 15.03
C LEU A 89 15.18 6.61 15.95
N PHE A 90 14.94 7.16 17.15
CA PHE A 90 15.97 7.50 18.15
C PHE A 90 16.23 6.40 19.20
N ILE A 91 15.76 5.17 19.00
CA ILE A 91 16.14 4.02 19.83
C ILE A 91 17.66 3.82 19.74
N LYS A 92 18.35 3.66 20.87
CA LYS A 92 19.82 3.62 21.00
C LYS A 92 20.55 2.61 20.10
N SER A 93 19.86 1.66 19.48
CA SER A 93 20.37 0.76 18.43
C SER A 93 20.75 1.48 17.13
N SER A 94 20.29 2.73 16.93
CA SER A 94 20.57 3.52 15.73
C SER A 94 21.99 4.12 15.70
N ARG A 95 22.74 4.17 16.81
CA ARG A 95 24.07 4.84 16.81
C ARG A 95 25.12 4.07 16.02
N ASP A 96 25.10 2.75 16.13
CA ASP A 96 26.09 1.88 15.48
C ASP A 96 25.70 1.63 14.02
N ALA A 97 24.41 1.44 13.73
CA ALA A 97 23.90 1.32 12.36
C ALA A 97 24.02 2.63 11.54
N ILE A 98 23.87 3.81 12.16
CA ILE A 98 24.11 5.10 11.50
C ILE A 98 25.62 5.36 11.29
N SER A 99 26.47 4.89 12.21
CA SER A 99 27.92 4.93 12.06
C SER A 99 28.37 4.05 10.89
N GLU A 100 27.88 2.80 10.82
CA GLU A 100 28.17 1.88 9.72
C GLU A 100 27.58 2.35 8.40
N SER A 101 26.37 2.90 8.36
CA SER A 101 25.76 3.40 7.12
C SER A 101 26.46 4.66 6.58
N ARG A 102 26.89 5.57 7.47
CA ARG A 102 27.73 6.72 7.11
C ARG A 102 29.12 6.29 6.61
N ALA A 103 29.72 5.28 7.24
CA ALA A 103 30.99 4.70 6.81
C ALA A 103 30.87 3.98 5.46
N ALA A 104 29.73 3.35 5.20
CA ALA A 104 29.43 2.64 3.95
C ALA A 104 28.88 3.54 2.82
N LYS A 105 28.73 4.87 3.05
CA LYS A 105 28.01 5.80 2.14
C LYS A 105 26.58 5.37 1.78
N LEU A 106 26.00 4.46 2.54
CA LEU A 106 24.61 4.04 2.42
C LEU A 106 23.78 5.08 3.17
N GLY A 107 23.60 6.25 2.56
CA GLY A 107 22.65 7.23 3.06
C GLY A 107 21.27 6.58 3.08
N GLY A 108 20.73 6.33 4.27
CA GLY A 108 19.30 6.11 4.41
C GLY A 108 18.62 7.39 3.95
N ASP A 109 17.99 7.35 2.78
CA ASP A 109 17.27 8.52 2.30
C ASP A 109 16.07 8.68 3.25
N LEU A 110 16.01 9.79 3.98
CA LEU A 110 14.84 10.21 4.77
C LEU A 110 13.81 10.91 3.88
N LYS A 111 13.82 10.60 2.58
CA LYS A 111 12.94 11.21 1.59
C LYS A 111 11.71 10.33 1.41
N GLY A 112 10.55 10.96 1.55
CA GLY A 112 9.26 10.33 1.37
C GLY A 112 8.38 10.38 2.61
N ASP A 113 7.23 9.73 2.53
CA ASP A 113 6.22 9.66 3.57
C ASP A 113 6.38 8.40 4.42
N TYR A 114 6.97 8.56 5.60
CA TYR A 114 7.12 7.48 6.60
C TYR A 114 5.95 7.39 7.59
N TYR A 115 4.96 8.28 7.46
CA TYR A 115 3.93 8.47 8.47
C TYR A 115 2.65 7.72 8.13
N GLN A 116 2.39 7.53 6.84
CA GLN A 116 1.18 6.87 6.38
C GLN A 116 1.27 5.36 6.60
N VAL A 117 0.31 4.77 7.30
CA VAL A 117 0.13 3.31 7.29
C VAL A 117 -0.91 2.89 6.25
N GLY A 118 -0.79 1.65 5.79
CA GLY A 118 -1.65 1.05 4.78
C GLY A 118 -2.67 0.06 5.37
N GLY A 119 -3.03 -0.91 4.54
CA GLY A 119 -3.95 -1.98 4.89
C GLY A 119 -4.13 -2.94 3.73
N THR A 120 -5.02 -3.91 3.90
CA THR A 120 -5.38 -4.87 2.87
C THR A 120 -6.89 -4.95 2.76
N LEU A 121 -7.39 -4.85 1.53
CA LEU A 121 -8.78 -5.07 1.19
C LEU A 121 -8.86 -6.23 0.19
N VAL A 122 -9.81 -7.14 0.42
CA VAL A 122 -10.22 -8.11 -0.60
C VAL A 122 -11.63 -7.76 -1.02
N VAL A 123 -11.78 -7.37 -2.28
CA VAL A 123 -13.02 -6.83 -2.83
C VAL A 123 -13.56 -7.80 -3.87
N LYS A 124 -14.83 -8.19 -3.74
CA LYS A 124 -15.52 -9.00 -4.76
C LYS A 124 -15.61 -8.19 -6.05
N LYS A 125 -15.51 -8.87 -7.21
CA LYS A 125 -15.79 -8.29 -8.52
C LYS A 125 -17.03 -7.39 -8.50
N GLY A 126 -16.92 -6.20 -9.07
CA GLY A 126 -17.99 -5.20 -9.11
C GLY A 126 -18.10 -4.33 -7.85
N GLY A 127 -17.30 -4.58 -6.81
CA GLY A 127 -17.30 -3.76 -5.58
C GLY A 127 -18.48 -4.02 -4.65
N GLU A 128 -19.31 -5.03 -4.94
CA GLU A 128 -20.54 -5.34 -4.21
C GLU A 128 -20.30 -5.69 -2.73
N LYS A 129 -19.12 -6.26 -2.43
CA LYS A 129 -18.79 -6.75 -1.09
C LYS A 129 -17.28 -6.71 -0.85
N VAL A 130 -16.91 -6.25 0.34
CA VAL A 130 -15.57 -6.41 0.90
C VAL A 130 -15.55 -7.72 1.70
N LEU A 131 -14.71 -8.67 1.29
CA LEU A 131 -14.55 -9.99 1.90
C LEU A 131 -13.58 -9.97 3.08
N LEU A 132 -12.56 -9.10 3.00
CA LEU A 132 -11.57 -8.88 4.05
C LEU A 132 -11.19 -7.41 4.08
N SER A 133 -11.09 -6.86 5.29
CA SER A 133 -10.64 -5.49 5.54
C SER A 133 -9.70 -5.50 6.74
N HIS A 134 -8.42 -5.26 6.48
CA HIS A 134 -7.38 -5.18 7.49
C HIS A 134 -6.75 -3.80 7.43
N LYS A 135 -6.79 -3.06 8.55
CA LYS A 135 -6.14 -1.75 8.70
C LYS A 135 -4.89 -1.94 9.54
N MET A 136 -3.74 -1.65 8.96
CA MET A 136 -2.45 -1.77 9.63
C MET A 136 -2.43 -0.85 10.87
N GLN A 137 -2.18 -1.39 12.05
CA GLN A 137 -2.11 -0.61 13.30
C GLN A 137 -0.68 -0.14 13.62
N GLU A 138 0.32 -0.91 13.19
CA GLU A 138 1.75 -0.72 13.43
C GLU A 138 2.56 -1.02 12.15
N LEU A 139 3.80 -0.54 12.04
CA LEU A 139 4.59 -0.66 10.79
C LEU A 139 4.88 -2.11 10.33
N ALA A 140 4.80 -3.09 11.23
CA ALA A 140 5.00 -4.51 10.92
C ALA A 140 3.69 -5.32 10.90
N ASP A 141 2.55 -4.66 11.12
CA ASP A 141 1.24 -5.31 11.13
C ASP A 141 0.80 -5.60 9.69
N HIS A 142 0.44 -6.85 9.43
CA HIS A 142 0.03 -7.32 8.11
C HIS A 142 -0.94 -8.48 8.29
N VAL A 143 -1.86 -8.62 7.33
CA VAL A 143 -2.78 -9.76 7.30
C VAL A 143 -2.02 -11.07 7.08
N ASP A 144 -2.41 -12.13 7.78
CA ASP A 144 -1.85 -13.47 7.52
C ASP A 144 -2.29 -13.94 6.12
N ASN A 145 -1.34 -14.39 5.32
CA ASN A 145 -1.60 -14.95 3.99
C ASN A 145 -2.67 -16.07 4.03
N LYS A 146 -2.73 -16.86 5.10
CA LYS A 146 -3.77 -17.90 5.26
C LYS A 146 -5.17 -17.30 5.35
N GLU A 147 -5.34 -16.14 5.99
CA GLU A 147 -6.63 -15.47 6.06
C GLU A 147 -7.06 -14.92 4.69
N VAL A 148 -6.10 -14.36 3.94
CA VAL A 148 -6.33 -13.91 2.56
C VAL A 148 -6.73 -15.08 1.67
N LEU A 149 -5.99 -16.20 1.71
CA LEU A 149 -6.30 -17.36 0.87
C LEU A 149 -7.64 -18.01 1.23
N LYS A 150 -7.98 -18.08 2.53
CA LYS A 150 -9.30 -18.57 2.98
C LYS A 150 -10.43 -17.68 2.48
N CYS A 151 -10.30 -16.35 2.53
CA CYS A 151 -11.36 -15.45 2.08
C CYS A 151 -11.58 -15.52 0.55
N LEU A 152 -10.55 -15.94 -0.19
CA LEU A 152 -10.59 -16.21 -1.63
C LEU A 152 -11.06 -17.63 -1.98
N ASN A 153 -11.28 -18.50 -0.98
CA ASN A 153 -11.60 -19.93 -1.14
C ASN A 153 -10.51 -20.73 -1.90
N ILE A 154 -9.24 -20.39 -1.70
CA ILE A 154 -8.09 -21.09 -2.31
C ILE A 154 -7.56 -22.21 -1.40
N VAL A 155 -7.75 -22.08 -0.08
CA VAL A 155 -7.32 -23.06 0.94
C VAL A 155 -8.34 -23.22 2.06
#